data_AF-A0A519KU27-F1
#
_entry.id   AF-A0A519KU27-F1
#
_cell.length_a   1.000
_cell.length_b   1.000
_cell.length_c   1.000
_cell.angle_alpha   90.00
_cell.angle_beta   90.00
_cell.angle_gamma   90.00
#
_symmetry.space_group_name_H-M   'P 1'
#
loop_
_entity.id
_entity.type
_entity.pdbx_description
1 polymer ?
#
loop_
_entity_poly.entity_id
_entity_poly.type
_entity_poly.pdbx_seq_one_letter_code
_entity_poly.pdbx_strand_id
1 'polypeptide(L)' 'MSAHKEDHNPETPHARRAEPEVGKPDQLKDKTKHAEDRQEALLDEGIEESFPASDPVSAKRIT' A
#
# COMPACT_ATOMS: atom_id res chain seq x y z
N MET A 1 -37.84 -13.17 3.66
CA MET A 1 -37.75 -11.81 4.21
C MET A 1 -36.31 -11.62 4.69
N SER A 2 -35.52 -10.77 4.05
CA SER A 2 -34.15 -10.47 4.51
C SER A 2 -34.24 -9.59 5.74
N ALA A 3 -33.69 -10.07 6.85
CA ALA A 3 -33.53 -9.26 8.05
C ALA A 3 -32.52 -8.14 7.75
N HIS A 4 -32.96 -6.88 7.87
CA HIS A 4 -32.05 -5.75 7.90
C HIS A 4 -31.16 -5.90 9.13
N LYS A 5 -29.85 -5.95 8.91
CA LYS A 5 -28.88 -5.96 10.00
C LYS A 5 -28.67 -4.53 10.45
N GLU A 6 -29.06 -4.23 11.68
CA GLU A 6 -28.87 -2.91 12.28
C GLU A 6 -27.42 -2.77 12.74
N ASP A 7 -26.62 -1.96 12.03
CA ASP A 7 -25.18 -1.78 12.29
C ASP A 7 -24.89 -0.69 13.37
N HIS A 8 -25.89 -0.27 14.14
CA HIS A 8 -25.80 0.86 15.08
C HIS A 8 -25.56 0.46 16.55
N ASN A 9 -25.23 -0.80 16.84
CA ASN A 9 -25.00 -1.23 18.21
C ASN A 9 -23.63 -0.70 18.73
N PRO A 10 -23.60 0.16 19.77
CA PRO A 10 -22.37 0.76 20.30
C PRO A 10 -21.45 -0.25 20.99
N GLU A 11 -21.96 -1.41 21.39
CA GLU A 11 -21.18 -2.50 21.98
C GLU A 11 -20.46 -3.35 20.93
N THR A 12 -20.73 -3.11 19.63
CA THR A 12 -20.08 -3.85 18.56
C THR A 12 -18.62 -3.45 18.44
N PRO A 13 -17.68 -4.40 18.35
CA PRO A 13 -16.29 -4.07 18.07
C PRO A 13 -16.18 -3.26 16.78
N HIS A 14 -15.42 -2.17 16.81
CA HIS A 14 -15.18 -1.28 15.67
C HIS A 14 -14.56 -1.97 14.44
N ALA A 15 -13.98 -3.15 14.62
CA ALA A 15 -13.44 -3.97 13.55
C ALA A 15 -13.60 -5.47 13.84
N ARG A 16 -13.78 -6.26 12.78
CA ARG A 16 -13.67 -7.72 12.87
C ARG A 16 -12.22 -8.09 13.17
N ARG A 17 -11.98 -8.93 14.17
CA ARG A 17 -10.66 -9.53 14.36
C ARG A 17 -10.33 -10.43 13.17
N ALA A 18 -9.21 -10.15 12.50
CA ALA A 18 -8.63 -11.04 11.52
C ALA A 18 -7.63 -11.97 12.21
N GLU A 19 -7.45 -13.18 11.68
CA GLU A 19 -6.33 -14.01 12.10
C GLU A 19 -5.02 -13.31 11.69
N PRO A 20 -4.04 -13.19 12.59
CA PRO A 20 -2.75 -12.59 12.25
C PRO A 20 -2.01 -13.48 11.25
N GLU A 21 -1.64 -12.92 10.10
CA GLU A 21 -0.70 -13.59 9.20
C GLU A 21 0.67 -13.69 9.88
N VAL A 22 1.28 -14.88 9.83
CA VAL A 22 2.61 -15.11 10.42
C VAL A 22 3.68 -14.61 9.45
N GLY A 23 4.50 -13.66 9.90
CA GLY A 23 5.62 -13.11 9.13
C GLY A 23 5.45 -11.62 8.82
N LYS A 24 6.42 -11.04 8.12
CA LYS A 24 6.29 -9.68 7.60
C LYS A 24 5.36 -9.71 6.38
N PRO A 25 4.35 -8.82 6.31
CA PRO A 25 3.57 -8.64 5.09
C PRO A 25 4.52 -8.23 3.96
N ASP A 26 4.61 -9.07 2.93
CA ASP A 26 5.40 -8.76 1.74
C ASP A 26 4.59 -7.84 0.83
N GLN A 27 4.86 -6.54 0.93
CA GLN A 27 4.21 -5.49 0.13
C GLN A 27 4.42 -5.67 -1.38
N LEU A 28 5.45 -6.44 -1.78
CA LEU A 28 5.75 -6.74 -3.18
C LEU A 28 5.06 -8.00 -3.70
N LYS A 29 4.35 -8.76 -2.86
CA LYS A 29 3.77 -10.06 -3.25
C LYS A 29 2.76 -9.96 -4.39
N ASP A 30 2.04 -8.85 -4.51
CA ASP A 30 1.10 -8.62 -5.61
C ASP A 30 1.78 -7.96 -6.82
N LYS A 31 2.78 -7.10 -6.59
CA LYS A 31 3.57 -6.45 -7.65
C LYS A 31 4.45 -7.44 -8.43
N THR A 32 5.03 -8.42 -7.72
CA THR A 32 5.83 -9.52 -8.32
C THR A 32 5.04 -10.47 -9.22
N LYS A 33 3.70 -10.51 -9.13
CA LYS A 33 2.88 -11.33 -10.04
C LYS A 33 2.76 -10.71 -11.44
N HIS A 34 2.98 -9.40 -11.53
CA HIS A 34 2.84 -8.62 -12.76
C HIS A 34 4.17 -8.13 -13.31
N ALA A 35 5.23 -8.16 -12.50
CA ALA A 35 6.60 -7.90 -12.91
C ALA A 35 7.25 -9.18 -13.45
N GLU A 36 8.04 -9.05 -14.52
CA GLU A 36 8.82 -10.14 -15.11
C GLU A 36 9.99 -10.53 -14.19
N ASP A 37 10.47 -9.61 -13.34
CA ASP A 37 11.50 -9.86 -12.32
C ASP A 37 11.32 -8.99 -11.05
N ARG A 38 11.91 -9.44 -9.94
CA ARG A 38 11.92 -8.73 -8.65
C ARG A 38 12.56 -7.34 -8.74
N GLN A 39 13.50 -7.14 -9.66
CA GLN A 39 14.14 -5.83 -9.87
C GLN A 39 13.18 -4.81 -10.51
N GLU A 40 12.31 -5.27 -11.42
CA GLU A 40 11.29 -4.43 -12.05
C GLU A 40 10.22 -3.99 -11.03
N ALA A 41 9.77 -4.91 -10.18
CA ALA A 41 8.81 -4.59 -9.11
C ALA A 41 9.34 -3.53 -8.11
N LEU A 42 10.64 -3.53 -7.83
CA LEU A 42 11.29 -2.52 -6.99
C LEU A 42 11.43 -1.17 -7.71
N LEU A 43 11.69 -1.20 -9.02
CA LEU A 43 11.81 0.01 -9.84
C LEU A 43 10.47 0.73 -9.94
N ASP A 44 9.39 0.00 -10.19
CA ASP A 44 8.03 0.57 -10.30
C ASP A 44 7.57 1.22 -8.99
N GLU A 45 7.82 0.57 -7.86
CA GLU A 45 7.51 1.12 -6.53
C GLU A 45 8.30 2.40 -6.25
N GLY A 46 9.61 2.41 -6.55
CA GLY A 46 10.44 3.60 -6.41
C GLY A 46 9.99 4.76 -7.32
N ILE A 47 9.44 4.47 -8.49
CA ILE A 47 8.88 5.48 -9.41
C ILE A 47 7.57 6.04 -8.85
N GLU A 48 6.66 5.18 -8.36
CA GLU A 48 5.38 5.58 -7.76
C GLU A 48 5.59 6.46 -6.51
N GLU A 49 6.54 6.09 -5.65
CA GLU A 49 6.92 6.86 -4.45
C GLU A 49 7.64 8.18 -4.78
N SER A 50 8.18 8.30 -5.99
CA SER A 50 8.83 9.51 -6.51
C SER A 50 7.83 10.54 -7.05
N PHE A 51 6.52 10.29 -6.98
CA PHE A 51 5.50 11.30 -7.29
C PHE A 51 4.92 11.91 -5.99
N PRO A 52 5.01 13.25 -5.80
CA PRO A 52 5.36 14.29 -6.75
C PRO A 52 6.77 14.83 -6.49
N ALA A 53 7.81 14.36 -7.16
CA ALA A 53 9.06 15.11 -7.25
C ALA A 53 8.85 16.38 -8.11
N SER A 54 8.03 17.34 -7.64
CA SER A 54 7.57 18.50 -8.43
C SER A 54 8.58 19.64 -8.54
N ASP A 55 9.75 19.55 -7.90
CA ASP A 55 10.82 20.51 -8.16
C ASP A 55 11.90 19.84 -9.03
N PRO A 56 12.16 20.34 -10.25
CA PRO A 56 13.33 19.90 -11.00
C PRO A 56 14.58 20.13 -10.15
N VAL A 57 15.54 19.20 -10.17
CA VAL A 57 16.80 19.35 -9.43
C VAL A 57 17.48 20.66 -9.85
N SER A 58 17.38 21.68 -9.00
CA SER A 58 18.04 22.97 -9.23
C SER A 58 19.52 22.85 -8.90
N ALA A 59 20.35 22.65 -9.91
CA ALA A 59 21.80 22.69 -9.75
C ALA A 59 22.23 24.12 -9.38
N LYS A 60 22.40 24.40 -8.08
CA LYS A 60 23.02 25.65 -7.63
C LYS A 60 24.49 25.64 -8.06
N ARG A 61 24.86 26.50 -9.01
CA ARG A 61 26.26 26.85 -9.27
C ARG A 61 26.77 27.67 -8.08
N ILE A 62 27.57 27.05 -7.23
CA ILE A 62 28.36 27.75 -6.23
C ILE A 62 29.61 28.23 -6.98
N THR A 63 29.74 29.55 -7.16
CA THR A 63 30.98 30.22 -7.61
C THR A 63 31.86 30.55 -6.43
#